data_AF-A0A7Y4JNC7-F1
#
_entry.id   AF-A0A7Y4JNC7-F1
#
_cell.length_a   1.000
_cell.length_b   1.000
_cell.length_c   1.000
_cell.angle_alpha   90.00
_cell.angle_beta   90.00
_cell.angle_gamma   90.00
#
_symmetry.space_group_name_H-M   'P 1'
#
loop_
_entity.id
_entity.type
_entity.pdbx_description
1 polymer ?
#
loop_
_entity_poly.entity_id
_entity_poly.type
_entity_poly.pdbx_seq_one_letter_code
_entity_poly.pdbx_strand_id
1 'polypeptide(L)'
;MKRRSDDLVVFLGPSLPEAEARRIAPCTVLPPARQGDVWRALSLKPRALVLVDGVFEAQPSVWHHELLAAMEAGVAVFGGGSMGALRASELAGQGMVGVGRIFGWYRDGVAVDDAEVALLHADAEHGWRPLTVPLVNVRHAAEQARKARVLGRPGAQALVDAAAAVFYQERTWARIREAVAPAWTQPVRDAWDAWFANGVEDLKRLDAMECIRSAADFVSQSEPLRSGVQRNPSSLVRRRRLVEDVTRVGPRPVDSGRVMELLRSAPDAAAWAEAGLRRALLAGWARSLGLEATEEEIAAEEAAWWKERGIRASRREASLAASGLDGPGLRRLCEARALERLALLNASRLLPDGPSWDEALASEARLGGQWEQAARALAEADEGPDEGG
;
A
#
# COMPACT_ATOMS: atom_id res chain seq x y z
N MET A 1 1.70 -28.32 -5.35
CA MET A 1 0.81 -27.27 -5.90
C MET A 1 1.46 -26.69 -7.16
N LYS A 2 0.77 -26.64 -8.31
CA LYS A 2 1.27 -25.94 -9.51
C LYS A 2 1.38 -24.44 -9.19
N ARG A 3 2.58 -23.87 -9.30
CA ARG A 3 2.84 -22.43 -9.10
C ARG A 3 2.05 -21.64 -10.14
N ARG A 4 1.23 -20.68 -9.74
CA ARG A 4 0.62 -19.73 -10.68
C ARG A 4 1.59 -18.56 -10.84
N SER A 5 1.77 -18.07 -12.06
CA SER A 5 2.58 -16.86 -12.33
C SER A 5 2.09 -15.66 -11.52
N ASP A 6 0.79 -15.59 -11.24
CA ASP A 6 0.15 -14.45 -10.58
C ASP A 6 0.38 -14.42 -9.06
N ASP A 7 0.96 -15.46 -8.47
CA ASP A 7 1.32 -15.47 -7.04
C ASP A 7 2.46 -14.48 -6.73
N LEU A 8 3.27 -14.15 -7.73
CA LEU A 8 4.42 -13.25 -7.64
C LEU A 8 4.36 -12.21 -8.76
N VAL A 9 4.13 -10.95 -8.40
CA VAL A 9 4.16 -9.82 -9.34
C VAL A 9 5.47 -9.06 -9.18
N VAL A 10 6.14 -8.73 -10.28
CA VAL A 10 7.44 -8.03 -10.28
C VAL A 10 7.37 -6.80 -11.18
N PHE A 11 7.58 -5.60 -10.63
CA PHE A 11 7.76 -4.37 -11.39
C PHE A 11 9.22 -4.20 -11.79
N LEU A 12 9.50 -4.30 -13.09
CA LEU A 12 10.84 -4.43 -13.63
C LEU A 12 11.01 -3.71 -14.98
N GLY A 13 12.19 -3.16 -15.22
CA GLY A 13 12.61 -2.66 -16.53
C GLY A 13 14.13 -2.68 -16.67
N PRO A 14 14.83 -1.55 -16.54
CA PRO A 14 16.24 -1.46 -16.88
C PRO A 14 17.19 -2.28 -16.01
N SER A 15 16.77 -2.69 -14.81
CA SER A 15 17.67 -3.40 -13.89
C SER A 15 17.88 -4.86 -14.26
N LEU A 16 16.92 -5.52 -14.91
CA LEU A 16 17.03 -6.92 -15.32
C LEU A 16 16.06 -7.22 -16.48
N PRO A 17 16.49 -7.90 -17.56
CA PRO A 17 15.56 -8.26 -18.63
C PRO A 17 14.47 -9.22 -18.14
N GLU A 18 13.24 -9.04 -18.63
CA GLU A 18 12.06 -9.84 -18.24
C GLU A 18 12.30 -11.34 -18.38
N ALA A 19 12.94 -11.78 -19.48
CA ALA A 19 13.23 -13.19 -19.71
C ALA A 19 14.07 -13.81 -18.59
N GLU A 20 14.93 -13.01 -17.94
CA GLU A 20 15.78 -13.47 -16.86
C GLU A 20 15.04 -13.56 -15.53
N ALA A 21 14.16 -12.60 -15.25
CA ALA A 21 13.26 -12.67 -14.10
C ALA A 21 12.40 -13.95 -14.15
N ARG A 22 11.86 -14.28 -15.34
CA ARG A 22 11.06 -15.50 -15.56
C ARG A 22 11.87 -16.79 -15.44
N ARG A 23 13.19 -16.76 -15.67
CA ARG A 23 14.09 -17.89 -15.41
C ARG A 23 14.34 -18.11 -13.91
N ILE A 24 14.30 -17.04 -13.11
CA ILE A 24 14.48 -17.12 -11.65
C ILE A 24 13.24 -17.76 -11.01
N ALA A 25 12.04 -17.28 -11.36
CA ALA A 25 10.80 -17.79 -10.82
C ALA A 25 9.62 -17.61 -11.78
N PRO A 26 8.57 -18.45 -11.71
CA PRO A 26 7.30 -18.18 -12.37
C PRO A 26 6.67 -16.92 -11.74
N CYS A 27 6.66 -15.82 -12.49
CA CYS A 27 6.13 -14.53 -12.04
C CYS A 27 5.42 -13.79 -13.18
N THR A 28 4.56 -12.86 -12.79
CA THR A 28 3.97 -11.86 -13.68
C THR A 28 4.83 -10.60 -13.63
N VAL A 29 5.55 -10.35 -14.72
CA VAL A 29 6.42 -9.17 -14.86
C VAL A 29 5.58 -8.02 -15.42
N LEU A 30 5.60 -6.90 -14.71
CA LEU A 30 4.99 -5.64 -15.11
C LEU A 30 6.10 -4.61 -15.41
N PRO A 31 5.82 -3.57 -16.23
CA PRO A 31 6.76 -2.49 -16.50
C PRO A 31 7.28 -1.78 -15.23
N PRO A 32 8.29 -0.89 -15.31
CA PRO A 32 8.68 -0.06 -14.18
C PRO A 32 7.48 0.66 -13.55
N ALA A 33 7.33 0.54 -12.23
CA ALA A 33 6.15 1.03 -11.52
C ALA A 33 6.00 2.56 -11.62
N ARG A 34 4.77 2.98 -11.91
CA ARG A 34 4.31 4.38 -11.88
C ARG A 34 3.19 4.51 -10.86
N GLN A 35 2.78 5.75 -10.59
CA GLN A 35 1.65 6.01 -9.70
C GLN A 35 0.38 5.23 -10.13
N GLY A 36 -0.22 4.55 -9.16
CA GLY A 36 -1.42 3.73 -9.30
C GLY A 36 -1.18 2.31 -9.80
N ASP A 37 0.04 1.95 -10.27
CA ASP A 37 0.30 0.62 -10.81
C ASP A 37 0.26 -0.46 -9.74
N VAL A 38 0.74 -0.15 -8.53
CA VAL A 38 0.70 -1.13 -7.43
C VAL A 38 -0.75 -1.40 -7.03
N TRP A 39 -1.61 -0.38 -6.97
CA TRP A 39 -3.04 -0.60 -6.75
C TRP A 39 -3.70 -1.44 -7.85
N ARG A 40 -3.38 -1.18 -9.13
CA ARG A 40 -3.88 -2.01 -10.24
C ARG A 40 -3.43 -3.46 -10.11
N ALA A 41 -2.17 -3.69 -9.74
CA ALA A 41 -1.60 -5.02 -9.57
C ALA A 41 -2.26 -5.82 -8.42
N LEU A 42 -2.81 -5.16 -7.39
CA LEU A 42 -3.55 -5.86 -6.33
C LEU A 42 -4.79 -6.61 -6.84
N SER A 43 -5.35 -6.23 -7.99
CA SER A 43 -6.45 -6.98 -8.61
C SER A 43 -6.07 -8.41 -9.02
N LEU A 44 -4.77 -8.67 -9.22
CA LEU A 44 -4.22 -10.01 -9.50
C LEU A 44 -4.18 -10.89 -8.23
N LYS A 45 -4.44 -10.31 -7.05
CA LYS A 45 -4.36 -10.97 -5.73
C LYS A 45 -3.01 -11.70 -5.51
N PRO A 46 -1.86 -11.02 -5.75
CA PRO A 46 -0.57 -11.66 -5.57
C PRO A 46 -0.31 -12.02 -4.10
N ARG A 47 0.48 -13.06 -3.87
CA ARG A 47 0.98 -13.38 -2.52
C ARG A 47 2.18 -12.50 -2.16
N ALA A 48 3.00 -12.18 -3.17
CA ALA A 48 4.12 -11.28 -3.03
C ALA A 48 4.22 -10.32 -4.22
N LEU A 49 4.68 -9.11 -3.93
CA LEU A 49 4.93 -8.05 -4.90
C LEU A 49 6.38 -7.59 -4.74
N VAL A 50 7.10 -7.56 -5.85
CA VAL A 50 8.49 -7.10 -5.90
C VAL A 50 8.53 -5.78 -6.66
N LEU A 51 8.99 -4.73 -6.01
CA LEU A 51 9.34 -3.48 -6.65
C LEU A 51 10.86 -3.49 -6.92
N VAL A 52 11.27 -3.56 -8.19
CA VAL A 52 12.66 -3.32 -8.56
C VAL A 52 12.76 -1.91 -9.13
N ASP A 53 12.12 -1.71 -10.29
CA ASP A 53 12.21 -0.48 -11.07
C ASP A 53 10.92 0.34 -10.96
N GLY A 54 11.11 1.66 -10.98
CA GLY A 54 10.04 2.63 -11.12
C GLY A 54 10.47 3.77 -12.03
N VAL A 55 9.50 4.53 -12.52
CA VAL A 55 9.76 5.65 -13.45
C VAL A 55 10.11 6.93 -12.70
N PHE A 56 10.98 7.74 -13.31
CA PHE A 56 11.36 9.07 -12.82
C PHE A 56 10.76 10.19 -13.68
N GLU A 57 10.70 11.39 -13.10
CA GLU A 57 10.39 12.68 -13.74
C GLU A 57 9.04 12.78 -14.47
N ALA A 58 9.02 12.52 -15.79
CA ALA A 58 7.93 12.86 -16.71
C ALA A 58 6.62 12.15 -16.35
N GLN A 59 6.66 11.16 -15.46
CA GLN A 59 5.49 10.54 -14.88
C GLN A 59 5.67 10.37 -13.38
N PRO A 60 4.60 10.56 -12.59
CA PRO A 60 4.68 10.40 -11.14
C PRO A 60 5.16 9.00 -10.75
N SER A 61 6.23 8.94 -9.95
CA SER A 61 6.77 7.71 -9.39
C SER A 61 5.76 7.03 -8.46
N VAL A 62 5.95 5.72 -8.23
CA VAL A 62 5.12 4.95 -7.29
C VAL A 62 5.09 5.59 -5.91
N TRP A 63 3.89 5.69 -5.33
CA TRP A 63 3.69 6.28 -4.00
C TRP A 63 3.90 5.29 -2.87
N HIS A 64 4.46 5.76 -1.76
CA HIS A 64 4.55 5.00 -0.51
C HIS A 64 3.19 4.45 -0.07
N HIS A 65 2.13 5.23 -0.25
CA HIS A 65 0.77 4.83 0.08
C HIS A 65 0.28 3.61 -0.70
N GLU A 66 0.79 3.38 -1.92
CA GLU A 66 0.41 2.19 -2.68
C GLU A 66 1.09 0.93 -2.12
N LEU A 67 2.36 1.04 -1.73
CA LEU A 67 3.12 -0.05 -1.13
C LEU A 67 2.58 -0.39 0.27
N LEU A 68 2.23 0.63 1.06
CA LEU A 68 1.51 0.46 2.32
C LEU A 68 0.17 -0.25 2.11
N ALA A 69 -0.61 0.19 1.12
CA ALA A 69 -1.89 -0.41 0.78
C ALA A 69 -1.78 -1.88 0.33
N ALA A 70 -0.68 -2.26 -0.32
CA ALA A 70 -0.39 -3.65 -0.68
C ALA A 70 -0.08 -4.51 0.56
N MET A 71 0.76 -4.00 1.47
CA MET A 71 1.06 -4.69 2.74
C MET A 71 -0.19 -4.83 3.63
N GLU A 72 -1.02 -3.80 3.69
CA GLU A 72 -2.32 -3.82 4.39
C GLU A 72 -3.29 -4.85 3.81
N ALA A 73 -3.22 -5.12 2.51
CA ALA A 73 -3.98 -6.18 1.85
C ALA A 73 -3.42 -7.59 2.10
N GLY A 74 -2.37 -7.72 2.92
CA GLY A 74 -1.72 -8.99 3.22
C GLY A 74 -0.77 -9.47 2.14
N VAL A 75 -0.37 -8.62 1.19
CA VAL A 75 0.65 -8.94 0.19
C VAL A 75 2.03 -8.69 0.79
N ALA A 76 2.93 -9.66 0.69
CA ALA A 76 4.32 -9.44 1.09
C ALA A 76 5.02 -8.55 0.05
N VAL A 77 5.49 -7.38 0.47
CA VAL A 77 6.12 -6.42 -0.45
C VAL A 77 7.64 -6.44 -0.25
N PHE A 78 8.37 -6.71 -1.34
CA PHE A 78 9.82 -6.72 -1.41
C PHE A 78 10.32 -5.56 -2.26
N GLY A 79 11.46 -4.97 -1.91
CA GLY A 79 12.12 -3.96 -2.72
C GLY A 79 13.63 -4.09 -2.77
N GLY A 80 14.21 -3.88 -3.95
CA GLY A 80 15.66 -3.96 -4.17
C GLY A 80 16.07 -3.38 -5.53
N GLY A 81 17.37 -3.32 -5.81
CA GLY A 81 17.93 -3.04 -7.13
C GLY A 81 17.84 -1.60 -7.65
N SER A 82 16.75 -0.88 -7.42
CA SER A 82 16.58 0.50 -7.90
C SER A 82 15.66 1.31 -6.99
N MET A 83 14.58 1.87 -7.53
CA MET A 83 13.57 2.60 -6.77
C MET A 83 12.94 1.72 -5.68
N GLY A 84 12.90 0.41 -5.90
CA GLY A 84 12.52 -0.56 -4.88
C GLY A 84 13.39 -0.53 -3.62
N ALA A 85 14.70 -0.40 -3.77
CA ALA A 85 15.62 -0.33 -2.65
C ALA A 85 15.43 0.94 -1.82
N LEU A 86 15.25 2.08 -2.52
CA LEU A 86 14.90 3.36 -1.90
C LEU A 86 13.59 3.23 -1.10
N ARG A 87 12.50 2.81 -1.75
CA ARG A 87 11.19 2.66 -1.10
C ARG A 87 11.20 1.67 0.06
N ALA A 88 11.98 0.59 -0.05
CA ALA A 88 12.16 -0.35 1.04
C ALA A 88 12.88 0.29 2.24
N SER A 89 13.90 1.13 2.03
CA SER A 89 14.57 1.84 3.13
C SER A 89 13.62 2.77 3.91
N GLU A 90 12.71 3.41 3.19
CA GLU A 90 11.71 4.32 3.77
C GLU A 90 10.55 3.57 4.45
N LEU A 91 10.22 2.36 3.98
CA LEU A 91 9.07 1.56 4.42
C LEU A 91 9.43 0.32 5.25
N ALA A 92 10.71 0.10 5.56
CA ALA A 92 11.16 -1.07 6.32
C ALA A 92 10.49 -1.16 7.70
N GLY A 93 10.37 -0.02 8.40
CA GLY A 93 9.68 0.06 9.70
C GLY A 93 8.18 -0.25 9.61
N GLN A 94 7.61 -0.16 8.41
CA GLN A 94 6.21 -0.44 8.11
C GLN A 94 6.01 -1.85 7.53
N GLY A 95 7.07 -2.66 7.40
CA GLY A 95 6.98 -4.08 7.04
C GLY A 95 7.38 -4.41 5.60
N MET A 96 7.85 -3.43 4.82
CA MET A 96 8.40 -3.70 3.49
C MET A 96 9.76 -4.39 3.63
N VAL A 97 9.98 -5.46 2.88
CA VAL A 97 11.23 -6.23 2.96
C VAL A 97 12.25 -5.66 1.98
N GLY A 98 13.28 -5.00 2.50
CA GLY A 98 14.41 -4.55 1.70
C GLY A 98 15.42 -5.67 1.43
N VAL A 99 15.87 -5.76 0.18
CA VAL A 99 16.82 -6.80 -0.26
C VAL A 99 17.95 -6.18 -1.07
N GLY A 100 19.14 -6.73 -0.90
CA GLY A 100 20.32 -6.37 -1.67
C GLY A 100 21.15 -5.24 -1.06
N ARG A 101 22.26 -4.96 -1.72
CA ARG A 101 23.28 -4.03 -1.25
C ARG A 101 22.85 -2.57 -1.35
N ILE A 102 22.12 -2.21 -2.40
CA ILE A 102 21.61 -0.85 -2.62
C ILE A 102 20.61 -0.48 -1.52
N PHE A 103 19.76 -1.42 -1.10
CA PHE A 103 18.89 -1.21 0.06
C PHE A 103 19.72 -0.97 1.32
N GLY A 104 20.76 -1.78 1.55
CA GLY A 104 21.70 -1.55 2.65
C GLY A 104 22.35 -0.16 2.61
N TRP A 105 22.74 0.30 1.42
CA TRP A 105 23.32 1.64 1.25
C TRP A 105 22.35 2.76 1.60
N TYR A 106 21.07 2.67 1.21
CA TYR A 106 20.08 3.66 1.62
C TYR A 106 19.79 3.60 3.13
N ARG A 107 19.59 2.40 3.67
CA ARG A 107 19.35 2.19 5.12
C ARG A 107 20.47 2.76 5.97
N ASP A 108 21.72 2.57 5.55
CA ASP A 108 22.91 2.96 6.30
C ASP A 108 23.39 4.39 5.96
N GLY A 109 22.68 5.11 5.08
CA GLY A 109 23.00 6.49 4.68
C GLY A 109 24.21 6.65 3.76
N VAL A 110 24.68 5.57 3.13
CA VAL A 110 25.74 5.60 2.10
C VAL A 110 25.21 6.19 0.80
N ALA A 111 23.97 5.87 0.44
CA ALA A 111 23.19 6.51 -0.61
C ALA A 111 22.08 7.32 0.06
N VAL A 112 21.87 8.56 -0.37
CA VAL A 112 20.87 9.46 0.21
C VAL A 112 19.97 10.09 -0.85
N ASP A 113 20.53 10.38 -2.03
CA ASP A 113 19.80 11.00 -3.13
C ASP A 113 19.06 9.96 -3.98
N ASP A 114 17.85 10.28 -4.43
CA ASP A 114 17.07 9.48 -5.37
C ASP A 114 17.80 9.30 -6.71
N ALA A 115 18.64 10.26 -7.10
CA ALA A 115 19.45 10.23 -8.31
C ALA A 115 20.54 9.13 -8.31
N GLU A 116 20.83 8.52 -7.15
CA GLU A 116 21.80 7.43 -7.02
C GLU A 116 21.43 6.22 -7.89
N VAL A 117 20.13 5.91 -7.99
CA VAL A 117 19.59 4.79 -8.78
C VAL A 117 19.02 5.20 -10.14
N ALA A 118 18.96 6.51 -10.40
CA ALA A 118 18.40 7.08 -11.62
C ALA A 118 19.33 6.84 -12.83
N LEU A 119 18.72 6.51 -13.97
CA LEU A 119 19.36 6.35 -15.27
C LEU A 119 18.34 6.62 -16.38
N LEU A 120 18.82 6.96 -17.56
CA LEU A 120 18.03 7.01 -18.77
C LEU A 120 17.92 5.61 -19.36
N HIS A 121 16.73 5.19 -19.75
CA HIS A 121 16.46 3.90 -20.38
C HIS A 121 15.58 4.05 -21.61
N ALA A 122 15.61 3.07 -22.50
CA ALA A 122 14.69 2.99 -23.63
C ALA A 122 13.27 2.64 -23.17
N ASP A 123 12.29 2.73 -24.05
CA ASP A 123 10.90 2.37 -23.77
C ASP A 123 10.65 0.85 -23.86
N ALA A 124 9.38 0.47 -23.73
CA ALA A 124 8.93 -0.92 -23.77
C ALA A 124 9.26 -1.62 -25.10
N GLU A 125 9.18 -0.91 -26.24
CA GLU A 125 9.47 -1.47 -27.57
C GLU A 125 10.92 -1.94 -27.69
N HIS A 126 11.81 -1.30 -26.93
CA HIS A 126 13.23 -1.61 -26.86
C HIS A 126 13.63 -2.38 -25.58
N GLY A 127 12.65 -2.94 -24.86
CA GLY A 127 12.88 -3.80 -23.70
C GLY A 127 13.45 -3.08 -22.48
N TRP A 128 13.15 -1.79 -22.31
CA TRP A 128 13.58 -0.97 -21.16
C TRP A 128 15.09 -0.90 -20.95
N ARG A 129 15.90 -1.19 -21.98
CA ARG A 129 17.37 -1.26 -21.81
C ARG A 129 17.96 0.05 -21.27
N PRO A 130 18.89 -0.01 -20.31
CA PRO A 130 19.56 1.19 -19.82
C PRO A 130 20.41 1.82 -20.94
N LEU A 131 20.35 3.14 -21.06
CA LEU A 131 21.15 3.96 -21.97
C LEU A 131 22.28 4.68 -21.23
N THR A 132 22.10 4.91 -19.92
CA THR A 132 23.12 5.47 -19.03
C THR A 132 23.33 4.61 -17.79
N VAL A 133 24.32 5.00 -16.98
CA VAL A 133 24.81 4.28 -15.81
C VAL A 133 24.29 4.98 -14.54
N PRO A 134 23.71 4.24 -13.58
CA PRO A 134 23.33 4.78 -12.27
C PRO A 134 24.56 4.93 -11.37
N LEU A 135 24.55 5.90 -10.45
CA LEU A 135 25.72 6.19 -9.61
C LEU A 135 26.06 5.03 -8.68
N VAL A 136 25.07 4.26 -8.22
CA VAL A 136 25.29 3.05 -7.42
C VAL A 136 26.17 2.01 -8.12
N ASN A 137 26.05 1.86 -9.45
CA ASN A 137 26.91 0.93 -10.20
C ASN A 137 28.35 1.46 -10.29
N VAL A 138 28.53 2.78 -10.35
CA VAL A 138 29.87 3.40 -10.31
C VAL A 138 30.52 3.21 -8.95
N ARG A 139 29.77 3.42 -7.86
CA ARG A 139 30.24 3.15 -6.49
C ARG A 139 30.68 1.69 -6.34
N HIS A 140 29.86 0.75 -6.84
CA HIS A 140 30.20 -0.68 -6.81
C HIS A 140 31.48 -0.95 -7.61
N ALA A 141 31.60 -0.45 -8.84
CA ALA A 141 32.80 -0.63 -9.65
C ALA A 141 34.06 -0.05 -8.98
N ALA A 142 33.95 1.12 -8.35
CA ALA A 142 35.05 1.75 -7.60
C ALA A 142 35.52 0.87 -6.43
N GLU A 143 34.58 0.26 -5.69
CA GLU A 143 34.91 -0.68 -4.62
C GLU A 143 35.54 -1.98 -5.13
N GLN A 144 35.03 -2.54 -6.23
CA GLN A 144 35.58 -3.76 -6.83
C GLN A 144 37.00 -3.50 -7.36
N ALA A 145 37.24 -2.37 -8.04
CA ALA A 145 38.57 -1.96 -8.47
C ALA A 145 39.52 -1.72 -7.28
N ARG A 146 39.02 -1.21 -6.15
CA ARG A 146 39.80 -1.08 -4.92
C ARG A 146 40.18 -2.44 -4.33
N LYS A 147 39.23 -3.39 -4.26
CA LYS A 147 39.50 -4.76 -3.81
C LYS A 147 40.52 -5.46 -4.71
N ALA A 148 40.44 -5.23 -6.02
CA ALA A 148 41.40 -5.72 -7.02
C ALA A 148 42.75 -4.97 -7.01
N ARG A 149 42.92 -3.96 -6.15
CA ARG A 149 44.12 -3.10 -6.06
C ARG A 149 44.45 -2.33 -7.34
N VAL A 150 43.46 -2.14 -8.22
CA VAL A 150 43.56 -1.31 -9.43
C VAL A 150 43.50 0.17 -9.08
N LEU A 151 42.59 0.52 -8.15
CA LEU A 151 42.46 1.87 -7.62
C LEU A 151 42.82 1.92 -6.14
N GLY A 152 43.62 2.92 -5.76
CA GLY A 152 43.73 3.35 -4.37
C GLY A 152 42.47 4.09 -3.90
N ARG A 153 42.37 4.35 -2.59
CA ARG A 153 41.23 5.10 -2.02
C ARG A 153 40.98 6.46 -2.69
N PRO A 154 42.00 7.30 -2.97
CA PRO A 154 41.79 8.57 -3.66
C PRO A 154 41.28 8.39 -5.10
N GLY A 155 41.81 7.41 -5.82
CA GLY A 155 41.40 7.14 -7.21
C GLY A 155 39.96 6.66 -7.31
N ALA A 156 39.54 5.78 -6.39
CA ALA A 156 38.17 5.30 -6.30
C ALA A 156 37.19 6.43 -5.92
N GLN A 157 37.58 7.33 -5.01
CA GLN A 157 36.76 8.49 -4.65
C GLN A 157 36.61 9.44 -5.84
N ALA A 158 37.71 9.75 -6.54
CA ALA A 158 37.69 10.61 -7.72
C ALA A 158 36.77 10.07 -8.83
N LEU A 159 36.68 8.74 -9.01
CA LEU A 159 35.76 8.12 -9.95
C LEU A 159 34.30 8.39 -9.59
N VAL A 160 33.95 8.22 -8.32
CA VAL A 160 32.59 8.44 -7.82
C VAL A 160 32.23 9.93 -7.92
N ASP A 161 33.14 10.83 -7.53
CA ASP A 161 32.92 12.28 -7.59
C ASP A 161 32.73 12.76 -9.03
N ALA A 162 33.58 12.29 -9.96
CA ALA A 162 33.46 12.61 -11.38
C ALA A 162 32.14 12.10 -11.96
N ALA A 163 31.71 10.89 -11.59
CA ALA A 163 30.44 10.34 -12.04
C ALA A 163 29.22 11.08 -11.44
N ALA A 164 29.29 11.49 -10.18
CA ALA A 164 28.24 12.25 -9.51
C ALA A 164 28.07 13.65 -10.14
N ALA A 165 29.14 14.25 -10.63
CA ALA A 165 29.11 15.54 -11.34
C ALA A 165 28.46 15.46 -12.73
N VAL A 166 28.38 14.27 -13.34
CA VAL A 166 27.68 14.06 -14.61
C VAL A 166 26.19 13.81 -14.35
N PHE A 167 25.34 14.62 -14.98
CA PHE A 167 23.89 14.46 -14.90
C PHE A 167 23.47 13.04 -15.34
N TYR A 168 22.52 12.42 -14.64
CA TYR A 168 22.27 10.99 -14.76
C TYR A 168 21.77 10.58 -16.17
N GLN A 169 21.08 11.47 -16.89
CA GLN A 169 20.65 11.26 -18.28
C GLN A 169 21.80 11.26 -19.29
N GLU A 170 22.97 11.69 -18.84
CA GLU A 170 24.17 11.88 -19.64
C GLU A 170 25.31 10.96 -19.20
N ARG A 171 25.14 10.20 -18.11
CA ARG A 171 26.18 9.45 -17.43
C ARG A 171 26.51 8.13 -18.15
N THR A 172 27.50 8.14 -19.02
CA THR A 172 28.05 6.92 -19.63
C THR A 172 29.44 6.62 -19.07
N TRP A 173 29.87 5.36 -19.12
CA TRP A 173 31.24 5.00 -18.70
C TRP A 173 32.32 5.79 -19.46
N ALA A 174 32.11 6.07 -20.74
CA ALA A 174 33.02 6.89 -21.54
C ALA A 174 33.14 8.32 -20.98
N ARG A 175 32.01 8.96 -20.65
CA ARG A 175 31.99 10.30 -20.06
C ARG A 175 32.55 10.32 -18.63
N ILE A 176 32.26 9.29 -17.82
CA ILE A 176 32.86 9.14 -16.49
C ILE A 176 34.38 9.04 -16.61
N ARG A 177 34.88 8.21 -17.55
CA ARG A 177 36.32 8.05 -17.81
C ARG A 177 36.92 9.40 -18.21
N GLU A 178 36.32 10.11 -19.16
CA GLU A 178 36.78 11.43 -19.58
C GLU A 178 36.84 12.43 -18.40
N ALA A 179 35.78 12.48 -17.59
CA ALA A 179 35.68 13.38 -16.46
C ALA A 179 36.71 13.09 -15.34
N VAL A 180 37.01 11.82 -15.08
CA VAL A 180 38.00 11.44 -14.04
C VAL A 180 39.45 11.50 -14.54
N ALA A 181 39.67 11.50 -15.86
CA ALA A 181 41.01 11.43 -16.45
C ALA A 181 42.01 12.48 -15.93
N PRO A 182 41.63 13.76 -15.67
CA PRO A 182 42.53 14.76 -15.09
C PRO A 182 42.95 14.46 -13.64
N ALA A 183 42.15 13.72 -12.90
CA ALA A 183 42.41 13.35 -11.50
C ALA A 183 43.29 12.09 -11.36
N TRP A 184 43.52 11.36 -12.45
CA TRP A 184 44.32 10.13 -12.47
C TRP A 184 45.67 10.34 -13.13
N THR A 185 46.68 9.59 -12.70
CA THR A 185 47.97 9.50 -13.41
C THR A 185 47.86 8.53 -14.58
N GLN A 186 48.80 8.58 -15.53
CA GLN A 186 48.80 7.65 -16.67
C GLN A 186 48.79 6.16 -16.24
N PRO A 187 49.61 5.72 -15.25
CA PRO A 187 49.55 4.33 -14.79
C PRO A 187 48.20 3.91 -14.21
N VAL A 188 47.50 4.83 -13.52
CA VAL A 188 46.16 4.54 -12.98
C VAL A 188 45.14 4.41 -14.11
N ARG A 189 45.22 5.25 -15.14
CA ARG A 189 44.37 5.15 -16.34
C ARG A 189 44.58 3.81 -17.04
N ASP A 190 45.83 3.42 -17.29
CA ASP A 190 46.16 2.17 -17.98
C ASP A 190 45.69 0.94 -17.17
N ALA A 191 45.88 0.97 -15.85
CA ALA A 191 45.42 -0.10 -14.96
C ALA A 191 43.89 -0.21 -14.92
N TRP A 192 43.18 0.93 -14.86
CA TRP A 192 41.73 0.97 -14.93
C TRP A 192 41.22 0.46 -16.27
N ASP A 193 41.74 0.95 -17.39
CA ASP A 193 41.30 0.58 -18.73
C ASP A 193 41.49 -0.93 -18.98
N ALA A 194 42.63 -1.50 -18.54
CA ALA A 194 42.90 -2.94 -18.61
C ALA A 194 41.96 -3.77 -17.71
N TRP A 195 41.64 -3.30 -16.50
CA TRP A 195 40.72 -3.99 -15.61
C TRP A 195 39.27 -3.93 -16.14
N PHE A 196 38.83 -2.74 -16.56
CA PHE A 196 37.48 -2.47 -17.05
C PHE A 196 37.17 -3.22 -18.36
N ALA A 197 38.18 -3.50 -19.18
CA ALA A 197 38.04 -4.33 -20.39
C ALA A 197 37.51 -5.75 -20.10
N ASN A 198 37.65 -6.26 -18.88
CA ASN A 198 37.09 -7.55 -18.46
C ASN A 198 35.59 -7.47 -18.13
N GLY A 199 35.00 -6.27 -18.19
CA GLY A 199 33.64 -5.99 -17.77
C GLY A 199 33.54 -5.61 -16.30
N VAL A 200 32.44 -4.94 -15.97
CA VAL A 200 32.08 -4.57 -14.60
C VAL A 200 30.73 -5.16 -14.23
N GLU A 201 30.59 -5.56 -12.97
CA GLU A 201 29.32 -6.07 -12.45
C GLU A 201 28.27 -4.95 -12.39
N ASP A 202 27.04 -5.30 -12.77
CA ASP A 202 25.87 -4.44 -12.61
C ASP A 202 25.22 -4.73 -11.26
N LEU A 203 25.40 -3.82 -10.29
CA LEU A 203 24.87 -4.01 -8.95
C LEU A 203 23.33 -3.98 -8.92
N LYS A 204 22.70 -3.08 -9.71
CA LYS A 204 21.24 -3.05 -9.81
C LYS A 204 20.69 -4.39 -10.27
N ARG A 205 21.36 -5.01 -11.25
CA ARG A 205 21.01 -6.33 -11.76
C ARG A 205 21.19 -7.42 -10.71
N LEU A 206 22.32 -7.44 -9.98
CA LEU A 206 22.57 -8.43 -8.92
C LEU A 206 21.50 -8.35 -7.82
N ASP A 207 21.23 -7.14 -7.33
CA ASP A 207 20.22 -6.87 -6.30
C ASP A 207 18.80 -7.20 -6.79
N ALA A 208 18.47 -6.89 -8.06
CA ALA A 208 17.18 -7.26 -8.65
C ALA A 208 16.99 -8.78 -8.66
N MET A 209 18.02 -9.53 -9.07
CA MET A 209 17.99 -10.99 -9.06
C MET A 209 17.86 -11.55 -7.65
N GLU A 210 18.56 -10.98 -6.67
CA GLU A 210 18.45 -11.37 -5.26
C GLU A 210 17.05 -11.10 -4.71
N CYS A 211 16.50 -9.91 -4.96
CA CYS A 211 15.16 -9.53 -4.50
C CYS A 211 14.06 -10.45 -5.06
N ILE A 212 14.12 -10.78 -6.35
CA ILE A 212 13.18 -11.71 -6.98
C ILE A 212 13.32 -13.11 -6.37
N ARG A 213 14.54 -13.59 -6.09
CA ARG A 213 14.77 -14.89 -5.43
C ARG A 213 14.17 -14.90 -4.03
N SER A 214 14.43 -13.88 -3.21
CA SER A 214 13.89 -13.80 -1.84
C SER A 214 12.36 -13.83 -1.82
N ALA A 215 11.71 -13.11 -2.75
CA ALA A 215 10.26 -13.14 -2.86
C ALA A 215 9.73 -14.50 -3.37
N ALA A 216 10.43 -15.13 -4.32
CA ALA A 216 10.07 -16.45 -4.81
C ALA A 216 10.21 -17.53 -3.72
N ASP A 217 11.26 -17.46 -2.91
CA ASP A 217 11.48 -18.35 -1.77
C ASP A 217 10.36 -18.17 -0.74
N PHE A 218 9.99 -16.93 -0.42
CA PHE A 218 8.85 -16.61 0.45
C PHE A 218 7.54 -17.23 -0.05
N VAL A 219 7.23 -17.08 -1.34
CA VAL A 219 6.03 -17.67 -1.96
C VAL A 219 6.10 -19.20 -1.91
N SER A 220 7.29 -19.80 -2.01
CA SER A 220 7.47 -21.26 -1.99
C SER A 220 7.36 -21.90 -0.61
N GLN A 221 7.78 -21.20 0.44
CA GLN A 221 7.88 -21.72 1.81
C GLN A 221 6.63 -21.45 2.65
N SER A 222 5.91 -20.37 2.34
CA SER A 222 4.80 -19.94 3.18
C SER A 222 3.54 -20.72 2.81
N GLU A 223 2.79 -21.23 3.80
CA GLU A 223 1.35 -21.46 3.66
C GLU A 223 0.66 -20.13 3.25
N PRO A 224 -0.56 -20.14 2.67
CA PRO A 224 -1.29 -18.90 2.41
C PRO A 224 -1.30 -18.05 3.68
N LEU A 225 -0.83 -16.80 3.59
CA LEU A 225 -0.65 -15.94 4.76
C LEU A 225 -1.92 -15.95 5.61
N ARG A 226 -1.80 -16.43 6.86
CA ARG A 226 -2.76 -16.07 7.90
C ARG A 226 -2.62 -14.57 8.07
N SER A 227 -3.59 -13.83 7.54
CA SER A 227 -3.80 -12.38 7.69
C SER A 227 -2.98 -11.81 8.85
N GLY A 228 -1.77 -11.32 8.57
CA GLY A 228 -1.01 -10.53 9.54
C GLY A 228 -1.84 -9.31 9.93
N VAL A 229 -1.55 -8.74 11.10
CA VAL A 229 -2.24 -7.58 11.69
C VAL A 229 -2.75 -6.64 10.60
N GLN A 230 -4.06 -6.66 10.34
CA GLN A 230 -4.70 -5.78 9.37
C GLN A 230 -4.45 -4.35 9.83
N ARG A 231 -3.49 -3.67 9.20
CA ARG A 231 -3.28 -2.25 9.43
C ARG A 231 -4.40 -1.50 8.73
N ASN A 232 -5.09 -0.64 9.48
CA ASN A 232 -6.16 0.16 8.93
C ASN A 232 -5.57 1.14 7.90
N PRO A 233 -6.07 1.15 6.64
CA PRO A 233 -5.57 2.06 5.62
C PRO A 233 -5.64 3.51 6.08
N SER A 234 -4.62 4.29 5.70
CA SER A 234 -4.59 5.72 5.99
C SER A 234 -5.88 6.41 5.53
N SER A 235 -6.26 7.51 6.17
CA SER A 235 -7.47 8.24 5.79
C SER A 235 -7.43 8.69 4.32
N LEU A 236 -6.25 9.01 3.79
CA LEU A 236 -6.04 9.33 2.38
C LEU A 236 -6.36 8.12 1.47
N VAL A 237 -5.81 6.95 1.78
CA VAL A 237 -6.03 5.72 1.00
C VAL A 237 -7.51 5.33 1.03
N ARG A 238 -8.16 5.37 2.20
CA ARG A 238 -9.60 5.10 2.32
C ARG A 238 -10.44 6.05 1.47
N ARG A 239 -10.13 7.34 1.49
CA ARG A 239 -10.86 8.36 0.72
C ARG A 239 -10.64 8.20 -0.79
N ARG A 240 -9.42 7.89 -1.23
CA ARG A 240 -9.14 7.64 -2.66
C ARG A 240 -9.82 6.38 -3.16
N ARG A 241 -9.73 5.26 -2.42
CA ARG A 241 -10.43 4.01 -2.80
C ARG A 241 -11.93 4.22 -2.99
N LEU A 242 -12.57 5.04 -2.15
CA LEU A 242 -14.00 5.34 -2.32
C LEU A 242 -14.35 5.98 -3.67
N VAL A 243 -13.42 6.69 -4.30
CA VAL A 243 -13.63 7.42 -5.55
C VAL A 243 -13.03 6.68 -6.75
N GLU A 244 -11.85 6.10 -6.60
CA GLU A 244 -11.06 5.52 -7.70
C GLU A 244 -11.36 4.03 -7.96
N ASP A 245 -12.12 3.35 -7.09
CA ASP A 245 -12.44 1.93 -7.22
C ASP A 245 -13.66 1.69 -8.13
N VAL A 246 -13.95 0.43 -8.45
CA VAL A 246 -15.04 0.02 -9.35
C VAL A 246 -16.08 -0.81 -8.62
N THR A 247 -17.31 -0.30 -8.58
CA THR A 247 -18.50 -1.02 -8.11
C THR A 247 -19.01 -1.95 -9.21
N ARG A 248 -19.38 -3.20 -8.89
CA ARG A 248 -19.82 -4.19 -9.89
C ARG A 248 -21.29 -4.55 -9.73
N VAL A 249 -22.10 -4.21 -10.74
CA VAL A 249 -23.52 -4.58 -10.79
C VAL A 249 -23.72 -5.67 -11.84
N GLY A 250 -23.70 -6.93 -11.39
CA GLY A 250 -23.64 -8.08 -12.29
C GLY A 250 -22.37 -8.04 -13.16
N PRO A 251 -22.46 -8.18 -14.49
CA PRO A 251 -21.29 -8.11 -15.36
C PRO A 251 -20.82 -6.67 -15.64
N ARG A 252 -21.54 -5.65 -15.19
CA ARG A 252 -21.26 -4.25 -15.54
C ARG A 252 -20.40 -3.56 -14.46
N PRO A 253 -19.20 -3.06 -14.83
CA PRO A 253 -18.43 -2.18 -13.95
C PRO A 253 -19.04 -0.77 -13.94
N VAL A 254 -19.07 -0.15 -12.76
CA VAL A 254 -19.50 1.23 -12.54
C VAL A 254 -18.42 1.93 -11.72
N ASP A 255 -17.99 3.09 -12.18
CA ASP A 255 -17.06 3.96 -11.45
C ASP A 255 -17.65 4.34 -10.08
N SER A 256 -16.95 4.00 -8.98
CA SER A 256 -17.44 4.26 -7.62
C SER A 256 -17.48 5.76 -7.29
N GLY A 257 -16.63 6.59 -7.90
CA GLY A 257 -16.69 8.04 -7.82
C GLY A 257 -18.02 8.60 -8.31
N ARG A 258 -18.53 8.08 -9.45
CA ARG A 258 -19.87 8.44 -9.96
C ARG A 258 -21.00 8.00 -9.03
N VAL A 259 -20.86 6.83 -8.40
CA VAL A 259 -21.81 6.38 -7.37
C VAL A 259 -21.82 7.36 -6.19
N MET A 260 -20.64 7.80 -5.73
CA MET A 260 -20.50 8.75 -4.63
C MET A 260 -21.05 10.14 -4.97
N GLU A 261 -20.94 10.61 -6.20
CA GLU A 261 -21.57 11.86 -6.65
C GLU A 261 -23.10 11.77 -6.58
N LEU A 262 -23.67 10.67 -7.06
CA LEU A 262 -25.12 10.42 -6.99
C LEU A 262 -25.59 10.36 -5.53
N LEU A 263 -24.87 9.63 -4.66
CA LEU A 263 -25.20 9.52 -3.24
C LEU A 263 -25.11 10.87 -2.52
N ARG A 264 -24.11 11.70 -2.83
CA ARG A 264 -24.02 13.06 -2.25
C ARG A 264 -25.18 13.97 -2.64
N SER A 265 -25.82 13.70 -3.78
CA SER A 265 -26.95 14.47 -4.29
C SER A 265 -28.31 14.00 -3.72
N ALA A 266 -28.33 12.90 -2.95
CA ALA A 266 -29.56 12.36 -2.39
C ALA A 266 -30.08 13.24 -1.23
N PRO A 267 -31.41 13.37 -1.06
CA PRO A 267 -31.99 14.15 0.04
C PRO A 267 -31.51 13.70 1.43
N ASP A 268 -31.32 12.39 1.61
CA ASP A 268 -30.92 11.78 2.89
C ASP A 268 -29.40 11.71 3.07
N ALA A 269 -28.60 12.23 2.13
CA ALA A 269 -27.14 12.08 2.14
C ALA A 269 -26.51 12.59 3.44
N ALA A 270 -27.00 13.72 3.96
CA ALA A 270 -26.54 14.30 5.22
C ALA A 270 -26.81 13.37 6.40
N ALA A 271 -28.02 12.80 6.49
CA ALA A 271 -28.38 11.89 7.56
C ALA A 271 -27.55 10.59 7.52
N TRP A 272 -27.32 10.02 6.34
CA TRP A 272 -26.46 8.84 6.19
C TRP A 272 -25.01 9.13 6.58
N ALA A 273 -24.48 10.28 6.16
CA ALA A 273 -23.12 10.69 6.48
C ALA A 273 -22.95 10.91 8.00
N GLU A 274 -23.91 11.58 8.64
CA GLU A 274 -23.88 11.83 10.08
C GLU A 274 -23.97 10.52 10.88
N ALA A 275 -24.88 9.62 10.52
CA ALA A 275 -24.98 8.31 11.15
C ALA A 275 -23.68 7.49 10.97
N GLY A 276 -23.06 7.56 9.79
CA GLY A 276 -21.77 6.90 9.52
C GLY A 276 -20.61 7.51 10.31
N LEU A 277 -20.57 8.84 10.46
CA LEU A 277 -19.56 9.55 11.23
C LEU A 277 -19.66 9.27 12.72
N ARG A 278 -20.87 9.32 13.30
CA ARG A 278 -21.11 8.97 14.71
C ARG A 278 -20.62 7.55 15.02
N ARG A 279 -20.99 6.58 14.18
CA ARG A 279 -20.49 5.20 14.32
C ARG A 279 -18.98 5.10 14.25
N ALA A 280 -18.36 5.73 13.25
CA ALA A 280 -16.92 5.67 13.07
C ALA A 280 -16.15 6.29 14.24
N LEU A 281 -16.67 7.39 14.80
CA LEU A 281 -16.11 8.06 15.98
C LEU A 281 -16.26 7.20 17.24
N LEU A 282 -17.45 6.69 17.52
CA LEU A 282 -17.70 5.84 18.69
C LEU A 282 -16.86 4.56 18.62
N ALA A 283 -16.83 3.87 17.48
CA ALA A 283 -16.02 2.67 17.32
C ALA A 283 -14.51 2.98 17.39
N GLY A 284 -14.07 4.13 16.87
CA GLY A 284 -12.69 4.59 17.00
C GLY A 284 -12.30 4.87 18.45
N TRP A 285 -13.18 5.53 19.20
CA TRP A 285 -12.98 5.84 20.60
C TRP A 285 -12.99 4.57 21.48
N ALA A 286 -13.95 3.66 21.25
CA ALA A 286 -13.99 2.36 21.91
C ALA A 286 -12.66 1.60 21.74
N ARG A 287 -12.12 1.53 20.51
CA ARG A 287 -10.79 0.94 20.26
C ARG A 287 -9.67 1.67 20.99
N SER A 288 -9.71 3.00 21.08
CA SER A 288 -8.70 3.77 21.82
C SER A 288 -8.69 3.49 23.33
N LEU A 289 -9.82 3.00 23.86
CA LEU A 289 -9.97 2.53 25.24
C LEU A 289 -9.62 1.04 25.41
N GLY A 290 -9.18 0.36 24.35
CA GLY A 290 -8.86 -1.06 24.37
C GLY A 290 -10.06 -1.99 24.29
N LEU A 291 -11.25 -1.49 23.91
CA LEU A 291 -12.40 -2.34 23.64
C LEU A 291 -12.25 -3.00 22.27
N GLU A 292 -12.54 -4.29 22.23
CA GLU A 292 -12.53 -5.12 21.03
C GLU A 292 -13.87 -5.83 20.90
N ALA A 293 -14.39 -5.91 19.67
CA ALA A 293 -15.59 -6.72 19.39
C ALA A 293 -15.18 -8.18 19.21
N THR A 294 -15.91 -9.08 19.84
CA THR A 294 -15.73 -10.52 19.70
C THR A 294 -16.21 -11.00 18.32
N GLU A 295 -15.70 -12.15 17.87
CA GLU A 295 -16.17 -12.78 16.62
C GLU A 295 -17.67 -13.05 16.62
N GLU A 296 -18.24 -13.40 17.78
CA GLU A 296 -19.67 -13.65 17.93
C GLU A 296 -20.50 -12.38 17.75
N GLU A 297 -20.06 -11.25 18.32
CA GLU A 297 -20.72 -9.95 18.14
C GLU A 297 -20.65 -9.48 16.69
N ILE A 298 -19.50 -9.63 16.03
CA ILE A 298 -19.34 -9.27 14.61
C ILE A 298 -20.25 -10.16 13.73
N ALA A 299 -20.30 -11.46 14.00
CA ALA A 299 -21.16 -12.39 13.28
C ALA A 299 -22.66 -12.09 13.50
N ALA A 300 -23.05 -11.66 14.70
CA ALA A 300 -24.42 -11.24 15.00
C ALA A 300 -24.81 -9.99 14.20
N GLU A 301 -23.93 -9.00 14.11
CA GLU A 301 -24.13 -7.81 13.25
C GLU A 301 -24.27 -8.17 11.77
N GLU A 302 -23.42 -9.07 11.28
CA GLU A 302 -23.49 -9.53 9.90
C GLU A 302 -24.81 -10.28 9.62
N ALA A 303 -25.22 -11.19 10.51
CA ALA A 303 -26.47 -11.92 10.39
C ALA A 303 -27.69 -10.99 10.40
N ALA A 304 -27.70 -10.00 11.30
CA ALA A 304 -28.74 -8.98 11.37
C ALA A 304 -28.80 -8.16 10.06
N TRP A 305 -27.65 -7.70 9.56
CA TRP A 305 -27.58 -6.94 8.31
C TRP A 305 -28.12 -7.74 7.11
N TRP A 306 -27.76 -9.03 7.00
CA TRP A 306 -28.31 -9.88 5.95
C TRP A 306 -29.82 -10.09 6.07
N LYS A 307 -30.33 -10.23 7.29
CA LYS A 307 -31.76 -10.38 7.58
C LYS A 307 -32.54 -9.13 7.22
N GLU A 308 -32.07 -7.95 7.63
CA GLU A 308 -32.67 -6.64 7.32
C GLU A 308 -32.83 -6.41 5.81
N ARG A 309 -31.83 -6.82 5.01
CA ARG A 309 -31.86 -6.66 3.56
C ARG A 309 -32.60 -7.77 2.81
N GLY A 310 -32.99 -8.86 3.49
CA GLY A 310 -33.68 -10.00 2.87
C GLY A 310 -32.89 -10.69 1.75
N ILE A 311 -31.55 -10.65 1.81
CA ILE A 311 -30.70 -11.18 0.72
C ILE A 311 -30.42 -12.67 0.95
N ARG A 312 -30.79 -13.50 -0.03
CA ARG A 312 -30.51 -14.94 -0.03
C ARG A 312 -29.00 -15.21 -0.06
N ALA A 313 -28.57 -16.29 0.60
CA ALA A 313 -27.16 -16.67 0.70
C ALA A 313 -26.45 -16.74 -0.67
N SER A 314 -27.10 -17.30 -1.69
CA SER A 314 -26.57 -17.42 -3.06
C SER A 314 -26.34 -16.10 -3.80
N ARG A 315 -26.84 -14.97 -3.26
CA ARG A 315 -26.75 -13.63 -3.87
C ARG A 315 -25.87 -12.67 -3.06
N ARG A 316 -25.32 -13.12 -1.91
CA ARG A 316 -24.56 -12.26 -0.99
C ARG A 316 -23.33 -11.65 -1.65
N GLU A 317 -22.52 -12.47 -2.32
CA GLU A 317 -21.29 -12.00 -2.98
C GLU A 317 -21.60 -10.96 -4.07
N ALA A 318 -22.57 -11.24 -4.94
CA ALA A 318 -23.02 -10.29 -5.96
C ALA A 318 -23.59 -9.01 -5.35
N SER A 319 -24.30 -9.10 -4.22
CA SER A 319 -24.81 -7.93 -3.52
C SER A 319 -23.72 -7.10 -2.85
N LEU A 320 -22.64 -7.72 -2.34
CA LEU A 320 -21.50 -6.99 -1.81
C LEU A 320 -20.80 -6.22 -2.90
N ALA A 321 -20.50 -6.88 -4.03
CA ALA A 321 -19.88 -6.26 -5.18
C ALA A 321 -20.70 -5.06 -5.71
N ALA A 322 -22.04 -5.17 -5.72
CA ALA A 322 -22.95 -4.10 -6.11
C ALA A 322 -23.07 -2.98 -5.06
N SER A 323 -22.66 -3.23 -3.82
CA SER A 323 -22.57 -2.23 -2.74
C SER A 323 -21.16 -1.63 -2.61
N GLY A 324 -20.24 -1.93 -3.54
CA GLY A 324 -18.84 -1.48 -3.46
C GLY A 324 -18.08 -2.11 -2.29
N LEU A 325 -18.50 -3.30 -1.87
CA LEU A 325 -17.93 -4.04 -0.75
C LEU A 325 -17.39 -5.41 -1.19
N ASP A 326 -16.45 -5.91 -0.41
CA ASP A 326 -16.04 -7.31 -0.36
C ASP A 326 -16.34 -7.91 1.03
N GLY A 327 -16.07 -9.21 1.21
CA GLY A 327 -16.26 -9.87 2.51
C GLY A 327 -15.51 -9.17 3.67
N PRO A 328 -14.20 -8.89 3.52
CA PRO A 328 -13.45 -8.12 4.52
C PRO A 328 -14.03 -6.71 4.78
N GLY A 329 -14.53 -6.03 3.75
CA GLY A 329 -15.18 -4.74 3.84
C GLY A 329 -16.47 -4.78 4.64
N LEU A 330 -17.32 -5.79 4.40
CA LEU A 330 -18.51 -6.01 5.22
C LEU A 330 -18.13 -6.24 6.68
N ARG A 331 -17.16 -7.13 6.93
CA ARG A 331 -16.71 -7.47 8.28
C ARG A 331 -16.26 -6.23 9.06
N ARG A 332 -15.48 -5.33 8.44
CA ARG A 332 -15.08 -4.04 9.07
C ARG A 332 -16.26 -3.15 9.44
N LEU A 333 -17.32 -3.12 8.61
CA LEU A 333 -18.53 -2.36 8.91
C LEU A 333 -19.32 -2.98 10.05
N CYS A 334 -19.41 -4.31 10.09
CA CYS A 334 -20.03 -5.07 11.19
C CYS A 334 -19.27 -4.90 12.50
N GLU A 335 -17.94 -4.95 12.48
CA GLU A 335 -17.10 -4.65 13.65
C GLU A 335 -17.35 -3.23 14.17
N ALA A 336 -17.43 -2.23 13.28
CA ALA A 336 -17.75 -0.86 13.70
C ALA A 336 -19.15 -0.74 14.32
N ARG A 337 -20.15 -1.51 13.84
CA ARG A 337 -21.49 -1.57 14.44
C ARG A 337 -21.46 -2.25 15.82
N ALA A 338 -20.74 -3.35 15.97
CA ALA A 338 -20.58 -4.05 17.23
C ALA A 338 -19.92 -3.15 18.28
N LEU A 339 -18.84 -2.46 17.92
CA LEU A 339 -18.16 -1.51 18.80
C LEU A 339 -19.02 -0.30 19.16
N GLU A 340 -19.81 0.23 18.23
CA GLU A 340 -20.80 1.28 18.51
C GLU A 340 -21.82 0.80 19.54
N ARG A 341 -22.38 -0.42 19.39
CA ARG A 341 -23.31 -1.00 20.37
C ARG A 341 -22.66 -1.21 21.72
N LEU A 342 -21.44 -1.75 21.75
CA LEU A 342 -20.69 -1.95 22.98
C LEU A 342 -20.44 -0.62 23.70
N ALA A 343 -20.12 0.43 22.94
CA ALA A 343 -19.94 1.78 23.48
C ALA A 343 -21.24 2.32 24.10
N LEU A 344 -22.36 2.19 23.39
CA LEU A 344 -23.66 2.65 23.88
C LEU A 344 -24.14 1.87 25.12
N LEU A 345 -23.96 0.54 25.13
CA LEU A 345 -24.31 -0.31 26.28
C LEU A 345 -23.51 0.02 27.54
N ASN A 346 -22.29 0.54 27.37
CA ASN A 346 -21.40 0.92 28.46
C ASN A 346 -21.30 2.44 28.66
N ALA A 347 -22.19 3.24 28.05
CA ALA A 347 -22.07 4.70 28.02
C ALA A 347 -21.91 5.34 29.42
N SER A 348 -22.64 4.84 30.42
CA SER A 348 -22.55 5.31 31.81
C SER A 348 -21.21 5.04 32.50
N ARG A 349 -20.38 4.17 31.93
CA ARG A 349 -19.05 3.79 32.47
C ARG A 349 -17.89 4.27 31.62
N LEU A 350 -18.13 4.65 30.35
CA LEU A 350 -17.06 5.07 29.44
C LEU A 350 -16.62 6.52 29.65
N LEU A 351 -17.42 7.31 30.35
CA LEU A 351 -17.10 8.68 30.76
C LEU A 351 -17.20 8.83 32.27
N PRO A 352 -16.37 9.68 32.89
CA PRO A 352 -16.67 10.21 34.21
C PRO A 352 -18.04 10.92 34.14
N ASP A 353 -19.00 10.47 34.95
CA ASP A 353 -20.39 10.95 34.92
C ASP A 353 -21.06 10.73 33.54
N GLY A 354 -20.94 9.52 33.00
CA GLY A 354 -21.49 9.17 31.69
C GLY A 354 -23.02 9.06 31.67
N PRO A 355 -23.66 9.32 30.52
CA PRO A 355 -25.12 9.34 30.41
C PRO A 355 -25.72 7.95 30.59
N SER A 356 -26.86 7.91 31.27
CA SER A 356 -27.73 6.74 31.35
C SER A 356 -28.60 6.61 30.09
N TRP A 357 -29.18 5.41 29.93
CA TRP A 357 -30.12 5.15 28.85
C TRP A 357 -31.39 6.02 28.97
N ASP A 358 -31.91 6.22 30.18
CA ASP A 358 -33.12 7.03 30.41
C ASP A 358 -32.90 8.51 30.09
N GLU A 359 -31.74 9.07 30.43
CA GLU A 359 -31.39 10.45 30.06
C GLU A 359 -31.34 10.63 28.54
N ALA A 360 -30.73 9.67 27.84
CA ALA A 360 -30.67 9.68 26.38
C ALA A 360 -32.07 9.55 25.75
N LEU A 361 -32.91 8.63 26.24
CA LEU A 361 -34.30 8.47 25.79
C LEU A 361 -35.10 9.75 26.01
N ALA A 362 -35.05 10.31 27.22
CA ALA A 362 -35.81 11.50 27.56
C ALA A 362 -35.36 12.71 26.72
N SER A 363 -34.06 12.84 26.45
CA SER A 363 -33.52 13.89 25.58
C SER A 363 -34.11 13.82 24.17
N GLU A 364 -34.00 12.67 23.50
CA GLU A 364 -34.49 12.51 22.13
C GLU A 364 -36.02 12.57 22.05
N ALA A 365 -36.73 11.98 23.02
CA ALA A 365 -38.19 12.02 23.07
C ALA A 365 -38.73 13.45 23.27
N ARG A 366 -37.98 14.33 23.97
CA ARG A 366 -38.35 15.74 24.11
C ARG A 366 -38.10 16.51 22.82
N LEU A 367 -36.95 16.30 22.19
CA LEU A 367 -36.62 16.96 20.92
C LEU A 367 -37.58 16.56 19.79
N GLY A 368 -38.01 15.30 19.74
CA GLY A 368 -38.95 14.79 18.74
C GLY A 368 -40.43 14.93 19.10
N GLY A 369 -40.75 15.49 20.27
CA GLY A 369 -42.13 15.70 20.74
C GLY A 369 -42.86 14.45 21.25
N GLN A 370 -42.22 13.28 21.28
CA GLN A 370 -42.81 12.04 21.81
C GLN A 370 -43.08 12.13 23.31
N TRP A 371 -42.27 12.89 24.05
CA TRP A 371 -42.52 13.13 25.48
C TRP A 371 -43.84 13.85 25.70
N GLU A 372 -44.12 14.90 24.91
CA GLU A 372 -45.38 15.63 24.97
C GLU A 372 -46.57 14.72 24.63
N GLN A 373 -46.43 13.92 23.57
CA GLN A 373 -47.46 12.96 23.15
C GLN A 373 -47.76 11.93 24.25
N ALA A 374 -46.72 11.34 24.85
CA ALA A 374 -46.87 10.39 25.95
C ALA A 374 -47.51 11.04 27.18
N ALA A 375 -47.09 12.26 27.53
CA ALA A 375 -47.66 13.01 28.66
C ALA A 375 -49.15 13.33 28.45
N ARG A 376 -49.54 13.75 27.24
CA ARG A 376 -50.95 13.99 26.89
C ARG A 376 -51.78 12.71 26.96
N ALA A 377 -51.27 11.61 26.41
CA ALA A 377 -51.97 10.32 26.44
C ALA A 377 -52.21 9.81 27.87
N LEU A 378 -51.26 10.03 28.79
CA LEU A 378 -51.44 9.70 30.21
C LEU A 378 -52.46 10.60 30.90
N ALA A 379 -52.43 11.91 30.63
CA ALA A 379 -53.40 12.85 31.19
C ALA A 379 -54.84 12.53 30.75
N GLU A 380 -55.05 12.18 29.48
CA GLU A 380 -56.37 11.77 28.96
C GLU A 380 -56.84 10.43 29.52
N ALA A 381 -55.93 9.51 29.85
CA ALA A 381 -56.26 8.22 30.44
C ALA A 381 -56.64 8.32 31.93
N ASP A 382 -56.04 9.27 32.66
CA ASP A 382 -56.36 9.55 34.07
C ASP A 382 -57.71 10.28 34.23
N GLU A 383 -58.30 10.83 33.16
CA GLU A 383 -59.55 11.59 33.16
C GLU A 383 -60.85 10.77 32.88
N GLY A 384 -60.83 9.42 32.89
CA GLY A 384 -62.02 8.61 32.55
C GLY A 384 -62.63 7.75 33.68
N PRO A 385 -63.94 7.44 33.63
CA PRO A 385 -65.09 8.34 33.63
C PRO A 385 -65.48 8.75 35.07
N ASP A 386 -65.98 9.97 35.23
CA ASP A 386 -66.64 10.43 36.46
C ASP A 386 -67.70 9.40 36.90
N GLU A 387 -67.44 8.66 37.99
CA GLU A 387 -68.47 7.89 38.69
C GLU A 387 -69.43 8.92 39.32
N GLY A 388 -70.37 9.39 38.50
CA GLY A 388 -71.51 10.18 38.94
C GLY A 388 -72.38 9.34 39.88
N GLY A 389 -72.13 9.48 41.18
CA GLY A 389 -73.04 9.15 42.27
C GLY A 389 -73.86 10.36 42.71
#